data_AF-M7ADC8-F1
#
_entry.id   AF-M7ADC8-F1
#
_cell.length_a   1.000
_cell.length_b   1.000
_cell.length_c   1.000
_cell.angle_alpha   90.00
_cell.angle_beta   90.00
_cell.angle_gamma   90.00
#
_symmetry.space_group_name_H-M   'P 1'
#
loop_
_entity.id
_entity.type
_entity.pdbx_description
1 polymer ?
#
loop_
_entity_poly.entity_id
_entity_poly.type
_entity_poly.pdbx_seq_one_letter_code
_entity_poly.pdbx_strand_id
1 'polypeptide(L)'
;MVSKFLETNIGKRLAIADKLLTEREEMTPHIFYSLIFSDLASEALQKENMHLVPAIKNSLELIFRRLETPKKDKDRLIKIFASQQRFLSTEDEKSSQNNFFRMKDYFYDAFMVFKIGAIAENDEKAIQSAFFWEISVRKRPTPVKKFNGARPNKSRNRNFQKNREEDRSNRREETQSSSESEKQNRKNQKENSQEDFSSEDSGK
;
A
#
# COMPACT_ATOMS: atom_id res chain seq x y z
N MET A 1 -22.86 17.90 30.90
CA MET A 1 -22.50 18.12 29.48
C MET A 1 -21.30 17.27 29.09
N VAL A 2 -20.23 17.23 29.90
CA VAL A 2 -19.05 16.37 29.68
C VAL A 2 -19.39 14.88 29.63
N SER A 3 -20.25 14.37 30.51
CA SER A 3 -20.64 12.95 30.52
C SER A 3 -21.24 12.46 29.20
N LYS A 4 -22.17 13.25 28.62
CA LYS A 4 -22.82 12.93 27.33
C LYS A 4 -21.84 12.91 26.14
N PHE A 5 -20.79 13.73 26.18
CA PHE A 5 -19.78 13.74 25.12
C PHE A 5 -18.92 12.47 25.15
N LEU A 6 -18.52 12.02 26.34
CA LEU A 6 -17.70 10.81 26.51
C LEU A 6 -18.43 9.52 26.07
N GLU A 7 -19.76 9.56 25.96
CA GLU A 7 -20.57 8.44 25.45
C GLU A 7 -20.55 8.36 23.91
N THR A 8 -20.16 9.43 23.21
CA THR A 8 -20.07 9.44 21.73
C THR A 8 -18.82 8.69 21.24
N ASN A 9 -18.84 8.16 20.01
CA ASN A 9 -17.68 7.45 19.44
C ASN A 9 -16.41 8.32 19.40
N ILE A 10 -16.56 9.58 18.99
CA ILE A 10 -15.45 10.54 19.02
C ILE A 10 -14.97 10.80 20.45
N GLY A 11 -15.87 10.97 21.42
CA GLY A 11 -15.52 11.20 22.82
C GLY A 11 -14.76 10.03 23.44
N LYS A 12 -15.19 8.79 23.18
CA LYS A 12 -14.48 7.57 23.61
C LYS A 12 -13.06 7.52 23.03
N ARG A 13 -12.91 7.72 21.72
CA ARG A 13 -11.59 7.74 21.05
C ARG A 13 -10.66 8.79 21.66
N LEU A 14 -11.16 10.01 21.90
CA LEU A 14 -10.37 11.09 22.47
C LEU A 14 -10.03 10.86 23.96
N ALA A 15 -10.93 10.26 24.74
CA ALA A 15 -10.64 9.89 26.13
C ALA A 15 -9.53 8.83 26.23
N ILE A 16 -9.50 7.87 25.30
CA ILE A 16 -8.43 6.87 25.20
C ILE A 16 -7.12 7.55 24.77
N ALA A 17 -7.17 8.44 23.78
CA ALA A 17 -5.99 9.20 23.35
C ALA A 17 -5.38 10.03 24.51
N ASP A 18 -6.23 10.65 25.34
CA ASP A 18 -5.82 11.39 26.54
C ASP A 18 -5.14 10.47 27.55
N LYS A 19 -5.72 9.29 27.81
CA LYS A 19 -5.08 8.28 28.65
C LYS A 19 -3.71 7.86 28.12
N LEU A 20 -3.59 7.58 26.82
CA LEU A 20 -2.31 7.19 26.21
C LEU A 20 -1.27 8.31 26.29
N LEU A 21 -1.67 9.58 26.15
CA LEU A 21 -0.80 10.73 26.42
C LEU A 21 -0.27 10.74 27.86
N THR A 22 -1.11 10.44 28.85
CA THR A 22 -0.65 10.33 30.25
C THR A 22 0.31 9.17 30.47
N GLU A 23 0.19 8.11 29.67
CA GLU A 23 1.10 6.96 29.63
C GLU A 23 2.39 7.24 28.82
N ARG A 24 2.57 8.48 28.33
CA ARG A 24 3.72 8.96 27.54
C ARG A 24 3.84 8.35 26.15
N GLU A 25 2.74 7.86 25.58
CA GLU A 25 2.69 7.55 24.16
C GLU A 25 2.73 8.84 23.33
N GLU A 26 3.42 8.81 22.19
CA GLU A 26 3.52 9.95 21.30
C GLU A 26 2.21 10.12 20.50
N MET A 27 1.63 11.32 20.50
CA MET A 27 0.47 11.63 19.67
C MET A 27 0.78 12.79 18.74
N THR A 28 0.63 12.55 17.44
CA THR A 28 0.80 13.56 16.41
C THR A 28 -0.53 14.24 16.08
N PRO A 29 -0.53 15.46 15.51
CA PRO A 29 -1.75 16.09 15.03
C PRO A 29 -2.53 15.22 14.03
N HIS A 30 -1.83 14.42 13.21
CA HIS A 30 -2.45 13.50 12.26
C HIS A 30 -3.26 12.40 12.96
N ILE A 31 -2.80 11.90 14.11
CA ILE A 31 -3.58 10.95 14.93
C ILE A 31 -4.88 11.62 15.37
N PHE A 32 -4.82 12.82 15.96
CA PHE A 32 -6.02 13.52 16.43
C PHE A 32 -7.01 13.81 15.29
N TYR A 33 -6.54 14.33 14.16
CA TYR A 33 -7.40 14.56 13.00
C TYR A 33 -8.04 13.26 12.50
N SER A 34 -7.28 12.17 12.45
CA SER A 34 -7.82 10.87 12.08
C SER A 34 -8.90 10.40 13.06
N LEU A 35 -8.70 10.51 14.38
CA LEU A 35 -9.71 10.12 15.38
C LEU A 35 -11.00 10.95 15.30
N ILE A 36 -10.88 12.24 14.98
CA ILE A 36 -12.01 13.16 14.80
C ILE A 36 -12.77 12.81 13.52
N PHE A 37 -12.05 12.53 12.43
CA PHE A 37 -12.65 12.26 11.11
C PHE A 37 -13.01 10.79 10.88
N SER A 38 -12.74 9.89 11.83
CA SER A 38 -13.02 8.45 11.70
C SER A 38 -14.44 8.15 11.24
N ASP A 39 -15.44 8.85 11.79
CA ASP A 39 -16.84 8.58 11.44
C ASP A 39 -17.15 9.01 9.99
N LEU A 40 -16.49 10.05 9.48
CA LEU A 40 -16.62 10.48 8.07
C LEU A 40 -16.01 9.45 7.11
N ALA A 41 -14.89 8.84 7.50
CA ALA A 41 -14.20 7.84 6.68
C ALA A 41 -14.82 6.42 6.81
N SER A 42 -15.65 6.18 7.83
CA SER A 42 -16.19 4.85 8.16
C SER A 42 -16.98 4.22 7.02
N GLU A 43 -17.82 5.00 6.34
CA GLU A 43 -18.61 4.51 5.20
C GLU A 43 -17.71 4.02 4.05
N ALA A 44 -16.62 4.74 3.77
CA ALA A 44 -15.66 4.36 2.74
C ALA A 44 -14.87 3.08 3.11
N LEU A 45 -14.69 2.81 4.40
CA LEU A 45 -13.95 1.64 4.90
C LEU A 45 -14.79 0.36 4.91
N GLN A 46 -16.12 0.48 4.89
CA GLN A 46 -17.07 -0.64 4.95
C GLN A 46 -17.63 -1.06 3.58
N LYS A 47 -17.55 -0.19 2.56
CA LYS A 47 -18.06 -0.51 1.22
C LYS A 47 -17.16 -1.51 0.49
N GLU A 48 -17.62 -2.75 0.42
CA GLU A 48 -17.10 -3.75 -0.50
C GLU A 48 -17.42 -3.30 -1.95
N ASN A 49 -16.46 -3.41 -2.87
CA ASN A 49 -16.52 -3.04 -4.30
C ASN A 49 -16.16 -1.60 -4.71
N MET A 50 -15.65 -0.75 -3.82
CA MET A 50 -15.12 0.57 -4.21
C MET A 50 -13.60 0.64 -4.10
N HIS A 51 -12.97 1.44 -4.98
CA HIS A 51 -11.57 1.80 -4.79
C HIS A 51 -11.43 2.65 -3.51
N LEU A 52 -10.76 2.07 -2.51
CA LEU A 52 -10.71 2.59 -1.15
C LEU A 52 -10.17 4.03 -1.05
N VAL A 53 -9.06 4.33 -1.74
CA VAL A 53 -8.40 5.64 -1.66
C VAL A 53 -9.28 6.77 -2.21
N PRO A 54 -9.84 6.67 -3.44
CA PRO A 54 -10.83 7.64 -3.93
C PRO A 54 -12.04 7.79 -3.02
N ALA A 55 -12.56 6.70 -2.46
CA ALA A 55 -13.71 6.73 -1.56
C ALA A 55 -13.41 7.55 -0.29
N ILE A 56 -12.29 7.27 0.40
CA ILE A 56 -11.84 8.03 1.57
C ILE A 56 -11.65 9.50 1.22
N LYS A 57 -10.99 9.79 0.09
CA LYS A 57 -10.76 11.17 -0.35
C LYS A 57 -12.08 11.92 -0.52
N ASN A 58 -13.06 11.31 -1.18
CA ASN A 58 -14.37 11.92 -1.40
C ASN A 58 -15.11 12.17 -0.08
N SER A 59 -15.07 11.22 0.86
CA SER A 59 -15.68 11.38 2.19
C SER A 59 -15.07 12.53 2.99
N LEU A 60 -13.77 12.79 2.84
CA LEU A 60 -13.05 13.82 3.59
C LEU A 60 -12.93 15.15 2.85
N GLU A 61 -13.30 15.23 1.58
CA GLU A 61 -13.05 16.41 0.73
C GLU A 61 -13.70 17.68 1.30
N LEU A 62 -14.93 17.58 1.82
CA LEU A 62 -15.65 18.72 2.39
C LEU A 62 -14.91 19.30 3.60
N ILE A 63 -14.45 18.44 4.51
CA ILE A 63 -13.73 18.91 5.70
C ILE A 63 -12.33 19.41 5.35
N PHE A 64 -11.64 18.76 4.41
CA PHE A 64 -10.34 19.22 3.91
C PHE A 64 -10.38 20.58 3.23
N ARG A 65 -11.49 20.91 2.54
CA ARG A 65 -11.69 22.26 1.99
C ARG A 65 -11.97 23.27 3.09
N ARG A 66 -12.87 22.95 4.03
CA ARG A 66 -13.26 23.85 5.11
C ARG A 66 -12.09 24.22 6.03
N LEU A 67 -11.18 23.28 6.29
CA LEU A 67 -10.01 23.47 7.13
C LEU A 67 -8.76 23.91 6.36
N GLU A 68 -8.89 24.14 5.05
CA GLU A 68 -7.76 24.49 4.16
C GLU A 68 -6.55 23.54 4.33
N THR A 69 -6.82 22.25 4.51
CA THR A 69 -5.80 21.27 4.87
C THR A 69 -4.72 21.19 3.78
N PRO A 70 -3.42 21.28 4.12
CA PRO A 70 -2.35 21.16 3.13
C PRO A 70 -2.36 19.82 2.40
N LYS A 71 -1.97 19.80 1.12
CA LYS A 71 -1.94 18.57 0.30
C LYS A 71 -1.20 17.41 0.97
N LYS A 72 -0.03 17.70 1.57
CA LYS A 72 0.79 16.72 2.28
C LYS A 72 0.02 16.04 3.43
N ASP A 73 -0.77 16.81 4.16
CA ASP A 73 -1.56 16.30 5.29
C ASP A 73 -2.77 15.51 4.81
N LYS A 74 -3.45 15.96 3.74
CA LYS A 74 -4.50 15.18 3.09
C LYS A 74 -3.99 13.80 2.68
N ASP A 75 -2.85 13.76 1.98
CA ASP A 75 -2.25 12.50 1.51
C ASP A 75 -1.85 11.60 2.68
N ARG A 76 -1.37 12.17 3.80
CA ARG A 76 -1.02 11.40 5.01
C ARG A 76 -2.26 10.82 5.70
N LEU A 77 -3.32 11.62 5.89
CA LEU A 77 -4.58 11.18 6.49
C LEU A 77 -5.24 10.08 5.65
N ILE A 78 -5.23 10.22 4.32
CA ILE A 78 -5.75 9.18 3.41
C ILE A 78 -4.97 7.87 3.58
N LYS A 79 -3.63 7.91 3.66
CA LYS A 79 -2.80 6.72 3.90
C LYS A 79 -3.10 6.06 5.24
N ILE A 80 -3.29 6.86 6.30
CA ILE A 80 -3.68 6.37 7.63
C ILE A 80 -4.99 5.58 7.53
N PHE A 81 -6.05 6.16 6.96
CA PHE A 81 -7.34 5.50 6.82
C PHE A 81 -7.29 4.27 5.90
N ALA A 82 -6.63 4.37 4.74
CA ALA A 82 -6.55 3.27 3.79
C ALA A 82 -5.81 2.03 4.34
N SER A 83 -5.06 2.20 5.42
CA SER A 83 -4.29 1.12 6.03
C SER A 83 -4.98 0.42 7.20
N GLN A 84 -6.15 0.92 7.67
CA GLN A 84 -6.82 0.39 8.86
C GLN A 84 -7.16 -1.10 8.75
N GLN A 85 -7.74 -1.53 7.62
CA GLN A 85 -8.08 -2.94 7.37
C GLN A 85 -6.86 -3.87 7.39
N ARG A 86 -5.69 -3.33 7.06
CA ARG A 86 -4.45 -4.12 7.04
C ARG A 86 -4.04 -4.59 8.42
N PHE A 87 -4.38 -3.81 9.46
CA PHE A 87 -4.08 -4.19 10.82
C PHE A 87 -4.90 -5.39 11.30
N LEU A 88 -5.95 -5.83 10.61
CA LEU A 88 -6.66 -7.07 10.96
C LEU A 88 -5.94 -8.34 10.47
N SER A 89 -4.96 -8.22 9.57
CA SER A 89 -4.20 -9.36 9.03
C SER A 89 -2.95 -9.66 9.87
N THR A 90 -3.04 -10.65 10.77
CA THR A 90 -1.94 -11.05 11.67
C THR A 90 -1.12 -12.26 11.20
N GLU A 91 -1.41 -12.81 10.02
CA GLU A 91 -0.84 -14.08 9.56
C GLU A 91 0.66 -13.99 9.19
N ASP A 92 1.41 -15.01 9.62
CA ASP A 92 2.85 -15.16 9.36
C ASP A 92 3.20 -15.32 7.86
N GLU A 93 2.27 -15.80 7.04
CA GLU A 93 2.46 -15.95 5.59
C GLU A 93 2.75 -14.61 4.90
N LYS A 94 2.29 -13.50 5.48
CA LYS A 94 2.53 -12.13 4.99
C LYS A 94 3.68 -11.43 5.73
N SER A 95 4.55 -12.16 6.44
CA SER A 95 5.65 -11.59 7.24
C SER A 95 6.50 -10.56 6.50
N SER A 96 6.89 -10.83 5.25
CA SER A 96 7.65 -9.88 4.41
C SER A 96 6.86 -8.59 4.13
N GLN A 97 5.58 -8.72 3.78
CA GLN A 97 4.72 -7.57 3.54
C GLN A 97 4.49 -6.77 4.82
N ASN A 98 4.30 -7.44 5.95
CA ASN A 98 4.10 -6.82 7.26
C ASN A 98 5.37 -6.08 7.71
N ASN A 99 6.55 -6.65 7.48
CA ASN A 99 7.82 -5.95 7.70
C ASN A 99 7.93 -4.69 6.84
N PHE A 100 7.57 -4.75 5.56
CA PHE A 100 7.56 -3.57 4.70
C PHE A 100 6.55 -2.52 5.15
N PHE A 101 5.41 -2.94 5.70
CA PHE A 101 4.41 -2.02 6.23
C PHE A 101 4.93 -1.20 7.40
N ARG A 102 5.63 -1.87 8.33
CA ARG A 102 6.20 -1.26 9.54
C ARG A 102 7.20 -0.15 9.23
N MET A 103 7.85 -0.22 8.05
CA MET A 103 8.83 0.77 7.61
C MET A 103 8.20 2.02 6.97
N LYS A 104 6.86 2.08 6.84
CA LYS A 104 6.18 3.26 6.29
C LYS A 104 6.22 4.42 7.28
N ASP A 105 6.44 5.63 6.77
CA ASP A 105 6.49 6.89 7.51
C ASP A 105 5.16 7.26 8.21
N TYR A 106 4.05 6.70 7.76
CA TYR A 106 2.72 6.85 8.37
C TYR A 106 2.31 5.65 9.24
N PHE A 107 3.17 4.63 9.40
CA PHE A 107 2.80 3.39 10.09
C PHE A 107 2.40 3.64 11.54
N TYR A 108 3.20 4.41 12.29
CA TYR A 108 2.93 4.68 13.70
C TYR A 108 1.59 5.38 13.89
N ASP A 109 1.34 6.48 13.18
CA ASP A 109 0.06 7.19 13.26
C ASP A 109 -1.12 6.28 12.91
N ALA A 110 -0.96 5.47 11.86
CA ALA A 110 -2.01 4.55 11.44
C ALA A 110 -2.29 3.46 12.48
N PHE A 111 -1.24 2.94 13.10
CA PHE A 111 -1.32 1.95 14.17
C PHE A 111 -2.00 2.53 15.42
N MET A 112 -1.65 3.75 15.83
CA MET A 112 -2.26 4.41 16.99
C MET A 112 -3.75 4.65 16.76
N VAL A 113 -4.15 5.09 15.56
CA VAL A 113 -5.57 5.25 15.19
C VAL A 113 -6.30 3.91 15.25
N PHE A 114 -5.69 2.83 14.75
CA PHE A 114 -6.27 1.49 14.80
C PHE A 114 -6.44 1.00 16.25
N LYS A 115 -5.40 1.10 17.07
CA LYS A 115 -5.40 0.71 18.50
C LYS A 115 -6.48 1.46 19.27
N ILE A 116 -6.55 2.78 19.11
CA ILE A 116 -7.54 3.62 19.80
C ILE A 116 -8.96 3.27 19.33
N GLY A 117 -9.17 3.08 18.02
CA GLY A 117 -10.46 2.67 17.46
C GLY A 117 -10.94 1.33 18.03
N ALA A 118 -10.07 0.32 18.02
CA ALA A 118 -10.37 -1.01 18.55
C ALA A 118 -10.81 -0.98 20.03
N ILE A 119 -10.11 -0.20 20.87
CA ILE A 119 -10.45 -0.03 22.28
C ILE A 119 -11.76 0.75 22.45
N ALA A 120 -11.99 1.79 21.64
CA ALA A 120 -13.18 2.63 21.72
C ALA A 120 -14.48 1.87 21.37
N GLU A 121 -14.37 0.95 20.40
CA GLU A 121 -15.48 0.11 19.94
C GLU A 121 -15.63 -1.18 20.75
N ASN A 122 -14.67 -1.47 21.64
CA ASN A 122 -14.58 -2.71 22.40
C ASN A 122 -14.59 -3.96 21.48
N ASP A 123 -13.92 -3.86 20.33
CA ASP A 123 -13.77 -4.96 19.37
C ASP A 123 -12.61 -5.86 19.81
N GLU A 124 -12.93 -6.98 20.44
CA GLU A 124 -11.94 -7.93 20.97
C GLU A 124 -10.98 -8.46 19.89
N LYS A 125 -11.45 -8.67 18.65
CA LYS A 125 -10.61 -9.17 17.56
C LYS A 125 -9.62 -8.10 17.12
N ALA A 126 -10.09 -6.86 16.95
CA ALA A 126 -9.23 -5.74 16.61
C ALA A 126 -8.23 -5.43 17.73
N ILE A 127 -8.64 -5.55 19.00
CA ILE A 127 -7.76 -5.38 20.17
C ILE A 127 -6.66 -6.44 20.18
N GLN A 128 -6.99 -7.72 19.98
CA GLN A 128 -5.99 -8.79 19.87
C GLN A 128 -5.01 -8.53 18.72
N SER A 129 -5.52 -8.04 17.60
CA SER A 129 -4.66 -7.67 16.48
C SER A 129 -3.75 -6.49 16.81
N ALA A 130 -4.26 -5.47 17.51
CA ALA A 130 -3.45 -4.34 17.96
C ALA A 130 -2.30 -4.81 18.86
N PHE A 131 -2.54 -5.77 19.76
CA PHE A 131 -1.47 -6.40 20.56
C PHE A 131 -0.44 -7.13 19.69
N PHE A 132 -0.87 -7.88 18.66
CA PHE A 132 0.07 -8.50 17.73
C PHE A 132 0.98 -7.46 17.09
N TRP A 133 0.40 -6.37 16.56
CA TRP A 133 1.18 -5.31 15.92
C TRP A 133 2.11 -4.61 16.91
N GLU A 134 1.65 -4.29 18.12
CA GLU A 134 2.44 -3.68 19.18
C GLU A 134 3.65 -4.53 19.59
N ILE A 135 3.41 -5.83 19.84
CA ILE A 135 4.46 -6.78 20.21
C ILE A 135 5.41 -7.03 19.04
N SER A 136 4.90 -7.08 17.81
CA SER A 136 5.73 -7.33 16.62
C SER A 136 6.72 -6.21 16.32
N VAL A 137 6.46 -4.99 16.81
CA VAL A 137 7.40 -3.86 16.77
C VAL A 137 8.51 -4.04 17.82
N ARG A 138 8.17 -4.64 18.98
CA ARG A 138 9.11 -5.00 20.05
C ARG A 138 9.71 -6.39 19.75
N LYS A 139 10.71 -6.46 18.86
CA LYS A 139 11.43 -7.72 18.52
C LYS A 139 11.63 -8.59 19.78
N ARG A 140 11.01 -9.78 19.84
CA ARG A 140 11.47 -10.82 20.77
C ARG A 140 12.93 -11.15 20.42
N PRO A 141 13.82 -11.33 21.40
CA PRO A 141 15.11 -11.97 21.13
C PRO A 141 14.82 -13.30 20.46
N THR A 142 15.31 -13.50 19.24
CA THR A 142 15.33 -14.82 18.62
C THR A 142 16.15 -15.70 19.55
N PRO A 143 15.60 -16.79 20.13
CA PRO A 143 16.44 -17.74 20.84
C PRO A 143 17.45 -18.25 19.82
N VAL A 144 18.72 -17.96 20.06
CA VAL A 144 19.84 -18.51 19.30
C VAL A 144 19.66 -20.02 19.35
N LYS A 145 19.25 -20.63 18.23
CA LYS A 145 19.35 -22.08 18.08
C LYS A 145 20.82 -22.39 18.32
N LYS A 146 21.13 -22.97 19.47
CA LYS A 146 22.46 -23.52 19.75
C LYS A 146 22.71 -24.53 18.64
N PHE A 147 23.53 -24.15 17.66
CA PHE A 147 24.12 -25.07 16.71
C PHE A 147 25.08 -25.94 17.51
N ASN A 148 24.55 -27.00 18.14
CA ASN A 148 25.39 -28.08 18.61
C ASN A 148 25.99 -28.75 17.37
N GLY A 149 27.32 -28.74 17.34
CA GLY A 149 28.10 -29.06 16.17
C GLY A 149 27.90 -30.48 15.65
N ALA A 150 28.01 -30.60 14.33
CA ALA A 150 28.64 -31.74 13.69
C ALA A 150 29.24 -31.24 12.37
N ARG A 151 30.57 -31.02 12.37
CA ARG A 151 31.36 -31.06 11.14
C ARG A 151 31.50 -32.53 10.74
N PRO A 152 31.35 -32.89 9.45
CA PRO A 152 32.12 -33.99 8.90
C PRO A 152 33.22 -33.45 8.00
N ASN A 153 34.44 -33.81 8.36
CA ASN A 153 35.66 -33.55 7.61
C ASN A 153 35.79 -34.63 6.50
N LYS A 154 35.83 -34.20 5.22
CA LYS A 154 36.76 -34.63 4.16
C LYS A 154 36.85 -36.11 3.70
N SER A 155 36.53 -36.37 2.42
CA SER A 155 37.35 -37.19 1.47
C SER A 155 36.89 -36.95 0.00
N ARG A 156 37.62 -36.21 -0.85
CA ARG A 156 38.59 -36.67 -1.88
C ARG A 156 38.12 -37.80 -2.85
N ASN A 157 37.80 -37.43 -4.10
CA ASN A 157 38.24 -38.05 -5.39
C ASN A 157 37.68 -37.21 -6.56
N ARG A 158 38.47 -36.44 -7.34
CA ARG A 158 39.40 -36.73 -8.45
C ARG A 158 38.74 -37.06 -9.80
N ASN A 159 39.23 -36.36 -10.84
CA ASN A 159 39.07 -36.48 -12.30
C ASN A 159 37.89 -35.67 -12.88
N PHE A 160 38.09 -34.60 -13.66
CA PHE A 160 38.66 -34.61 -15.02
C PHE A 160 39.47 -33.34 -15.37
N GLN A 161 40.67 -33.55 -15.94
CA GLN A 161 41.49 -32.58 -16.71
C GLN A 161 40.73 -32.18 -18.00
N LYS A 162 40.65 -30.91 -18.42
CA LYS A 162 41.66 -29.98 -19.00
C LYS A 162 42.13 -30.39 -20.41
N ASN A 163 41.79 -29.56 -21.42
CA ASN A 163 42.54 -29.11 -22.62
C ASN A 163 41.53 -28.38 -23.55
N ARG A 164 41.56 -27.07 -23.81
CA ARG A 164 42.55 -26.21 -24.49
C ARG A 164 42.82 -26.66 -25.93
N GLU A 165 42.28 -25.94 -26.90
CA GLU A 165 43.04 -25.31 -28.01
C GLU A 165 42.13 -24.46 -28.93
N GLU A 166 42.62 -23.24 -29.19
CA GLU A 166 42.21 -22.33 -30.26
C GLU A 166 42.76 -22.87 -31.59
N ASP A 167 42.04 -22.74 -32.71
CA ASP A 167 42.71 -22.33 -33.94
C ASP A 167 41.78 -21.66 -34.98
N ARG A 168 42.45 -20.85 -35.80
CA ARG A 168 42.00 -19.81 -36.74
C ARG A 168 41.47 -20.38 -38.06
N SER A 169 40.67 -19.58 -38.78
CA SER A 169 41.05 -18.93 -40.07
C SER A 169 39.91 -18.69 -41.06
N ASN A 170 40.10 -17.62 -41.84
CA ASN A 170 39.21 -16.93 -42.78
C ASN A 170 38.81 -17.72 -44.04
N ARG A 171 37.66 -17.35 -44.63
CA ARG A 171 37.50 -17.28 -46.10
C ARG A 171 36.50 -16.18 -46.52
N ARG A 172 36.97 -15.24 -47.36
CA ARG A 172 36.24 -14.21 -48.16
C ARG A 172 35.28 -14.87 -49.18
N GLU A 173 34.26 -14.23 -49.77
CA GLU A 173 34.20 -13.10 -50.75
C GLU A 173 32.72 -12.63 -50.82
N GLU A 174 32.34 -11.34 -50.77
CA GLU A 174 32.36 -10.25 -51.79
C GLU A 174 31.28 -10.35 -52.90
N THR A 175 30.30 -9.42 -52.88
CA THR A 175 29.53 -8.82 -54.02
C THR A 175 28.54 -7.78 -53.45
N GLN A 176 28.72 -6.46 -53.68
CA GLN A 176 28.01 -5.60 -54.67
C GLN A 176 26.47 -5.75 -54.63
N SER A 177 25.59 -4.74 -54.59
CA SER A 177 25.60 -3.33 -54.99
C SER A 177 24.42 -2.55 -54.39
N SER A 178 24.55 -1.23 -54.39
CA SER A 178 23.58 -0.13 -54.27
C SER A 178 22.15 -0.33 -54.83
N SER A 179 21.14 0.27 -54.18
CA SER A 179 20.36 1.44 -54.66
C SER A 179 18.95 1.52 -54.06
N GLU A 180 18.49 2.75 -53.85
CA GLU A 180 17.15 3.20 -53.44
C GLU A 180 16.00 2.64 -54.29
N SER A 181 14.79 2.52 -53.73
CA SER A 181 13.61 3.33 -54.11
C SER A 181 12.27 2.64 -53.77
N GLU A 182 11.45 3.40 -53.05
CA GLU A 182 10.00 3.62 -53.22
C GLU A 182 8.98 2.50 -53.55
N LYS A 183 7.88 2.62 -52.79
CA LYS A 183 6.46 2.59 -53.20
C LYS A 183 5.70 1.25 -53.32
N GLN A 184 4.66 1.22 -52.48
CA GLN A 184 3.25 0.92 -52.79
C GLN A 184 2.90 -0.43 -53.45
N ASN A 185 2.08 -1.23 -52.74
CA ASN A 185 0.65 -1.41 -53.07
C ASN A 185 0.01 -2.43 -52.11
N ARG A 186 -1.03 -2.02 -51.38
CA ARG A 186 -2.46 -2.28 -51.66
C ARG A 186 -2.90 -3.74 -51.53
N LYS A 187 -3.80 -4.01 -50.58
CA LYS A 187 -5.25 -4.19 -50.82
C LYS A 187 -5.96 -4.60 -49.52
N ASN A 188 -6.95 -3.81 -49.11
CA ASN A 188 -8.40 -4.12 -49.13
C ASN A 188 -8.80 -5.03 -47.95
N GLN A 189 -9.82 -4.76 -47.14
CA GLN A 189 -11.11 -4.08 -47.35
C GLN A 189 -11.41 -3.21 -46.11
N LYS A 190 -11.83 -1.95 -46.26
CA LYS A 190 -13.19 -1.48 -46.64
C LYS A 190 -14.21 -1.84 -45.57
N GLU A 191 -14.64 -0.85 -44.78
CA GLU A 191 -15.77 0.07 -45.05
C GLU A 191 -17.03 -0.51 -44.38
N ASN A 192 -18.01 0.23 -43.89
CA ASN A 192 -18.42 1.64 -43.93
C ASN A 192 -19.50 1.74 -42.81
N SER A 193 -19.92 2.88 -42.26
CA SER A 193 -20.15 4.22 -42.80
C SER A 193 -20.21 5.16 -41.57
N GLN A 194 -19.43 6.25 -41.45
CA GLN A 194 -19.65 7.61 -42.01
C GLN A 194 -21.11 8.10 -41.91
N GLU A 195 -21.41 9.11 -41.08
CA GLU A 195 -21.24 10.58 -41.33
C GLU A 195 -22.29 11.07 -42.34
N ASP A 196 -22.92 12.24 -42.28
CA ASP A 196 -22.63 13.47 -41.56
C ASP A 196 -23.83 14.45 -41.63
N PHE A 197 -23.79 15.46 -40.75
CA PHE A 197 -24.18 16.87 -40.92
C PHE A 197 -25.08 17.33 -42.09
N SER A 198 -26.17 18.07 -41.79
CA SER A 198 -26.21 19.57 -41.76
C SER A 198 -27.60 20.20 -42.01
N SER A 199 -27.83 21.31 -41.27
CA SER A 199 -28.58 22.55 -41.56
C SER A 199 -30.10 22.58 -41.86
N GLU A 200 -30.77 23.38 -41.02
CA GLU A 200 -31.76 24.46 -41.31
C GLU A 200 -32.82 24.26 -42.42
N ASP A 201 -34.10 24.45 -42.09
CA ASP A 201 -34.80 25.75 -42.21
C ASP A 201 -36.33 25.59 -42.07
N SER A 202 -36.92 26.67 -41.55
CA SER A 202 -38.30 27.15 -41.43
C SER A 202 -39.50 26.43 -42.08
N GLY A 203 -40.63 26.54 -41.37
CA GLY A 203 -41.84 27.12 -41.96
C GLY A 203 -43.05 26.21 -42.16
N LYS A 204 -43.91 26.11 -41.14
CA LYS A 204 -45.34 26.50 -41.14
C LYS A 204 -46.08 25.94 -39.94
#